data_AF-A0A949ETZ1-F1
#
_entry.id   AF-A0A949ETZ1-F1
#
_cell.length_a   1.000
_cell.length_b   1.000
_cell.length_c   1.000
_cell.angle_alpha   90.00
_cell.angle_beta   90.00
_cell.angle_gamma   90.00
#
_symmetry.space_group_name_H-M   'P 1'
#
loop_
_entity.id
_entity.type
_entity.pdbx_description
1 polymer ?
#
loop_
_entity_poly.entity_id
_entity_poly.type
_entity_poly.pdbx_seq_one_letter_code
_entity_poly.pdbx_strand_id
1 'polypeptide(L)'
;PEYDIPPYRLSILKENMEVRLFFGRKSDKTTSLNPESISNWVNIRYKKITNKKLDINVFMKELFDAYQIINKLTFRNKDAIWGKAVKLIEIYNLMTLKRTTKQEYPKQFYQYELGLLKENLNLSFNGYRFEFGFAKDISKAIAIIDSKGKVSHVSSLTIYKEV
;
A
#
# COMPACT_ATOMS: atom_id res chain seq x y z
N PRO A 1 -20.06 -11.28 3.78
CA PRO A 1 -19.51 -9.96 4.17
C PRO A 1 -18.06 -9.85 3.71
N GLU A 2 -17.58 -8.63 3.45
CA GLU A 2 -16.20 -8.38 3.02
C GLU A 2 -15.49 -7.46 4.01
N TYR A 3 -14.21 -7.75 4.27
CA TYR A 3 -13.36 -6.99 5.17
C TYR A 3 -12.01 -6.73 4.50
N ASP A 4 -11.55 -5.49 4.49
CA ASP A 4 -10.19 -5.17 4.05
C ASP A 4 -9.23 -5.30 5.24
N ILE A 5 -8.23 -6.18 5.09
CA ILE A 5 -7.21 -6.48 6.11
C ILE A 5 -5.84 -6.41 5.42
N PRO A 6 -5.35 -5.21 5.01
CA PRO A 6 -4.14 -5.08 4.21
C PRO A 6 -2.96 -5.89 4.77
N PRO A 7 -2.33 -6.75 3.96
CA PRO A 7 -2.37 -6.72 2.50
C PRO A 7 -3.44 -7.61 1.85
N TYR A 8 -4.38 -8.16 2.62
CA TYR A 8 -5.42 -9.06 2.16
C TYR A 8 -6.81 -8.41 2.14
N ARG A 9 -7.74 -9.07 1.44
CA ARG A 9 -9.19 -8.89 1.61
C ARG A 9 -9.83 -10.21 2.00
N LEU A 10 -10.67 -10.20 3.03
CA LEU A 10 -11.40 -11.37 3.52
C LEU A 10 -12.85 -11.32 3.02
N SER A 11 -13.34 -12.38 2.40
CA SER A 11 -14.75 -12.52 2.02
C SER A 11 -15.33 -13.78 2.66
N ILE A 12 -16.47 -13.64 3.32
CA ILE A 12 -17.21 -14.74 3.93
C ILE A 12 -18.45 -15.01 3.07
N LEU A 13 -18.45 -16.15 2.38
CA LEU A 13 -19.49 -16.64 1.50
C LEU A 13 -20.34 -17.67 2.26
N LYS A 14 -21.34 -17.19 2.98
CA LYS A 14 -22.18 -18.02 3.86
C LYS A 14 -22.91 -19.14 3.10
N GLU A 15 -23.42 -18.83 1.91
CA GLU A 15 -24.15 -19.79 1.06
C GLU A 15 -23.30 -21.00 0.69
N ASN A 16 -22.01 -20.79 0.50
CA ASN A 16 -21.06 -21.84 0.13
C ASN A 16 -20.29 -22.40 1.33
N MET A 17 -20.62 -21.95 2.56
CA MET A 17 -19.87 -22.26 3.79
C MET A 17 -18.36 -22.04 3.62
N GLU A 18 -17.97 -20.97 2.92
CA GLU A 18 -16.59 -20.74 2.50
C GLU A 18 -16.10 -19.36 2.92
N VAL A 19 -14.86 -19.30 3.38
CA VAL A 19 -14.14 -18.05 3.63
C VAL A 19 -12.98 -17.98 2.65
N ARG A 20 -12.86 -16.85 1.94
CA ARG A 20 -11.79 -16.56 0.99
C ARG A 20 -10.92 -15.42 1.49
N LEU A 21 -9.61 -15.59 1.35
CA LEU A 21 -8.62 -14.55 1.61
C LEU A 21 -7.90 -14.22 0.32
N PHE A 22 -8.10 -13.00 -0.18
CA PHE A 22 -7.58 -12.52 -1.45
C PHE A 22 -6.31 -11.70 -1.26
N PHE A 23 -5.31 -11.97 -2.10
CA PHE A 23 -4.12 -11.15 -2.29
C PHE A 23 -4.00 -10.85 -3.80
N GLY A 24 -4.52 -9.69 -4.21
CA GLY A 24 -4.75 -9.43 -5.63
C GLY A 24 -5.74 -10.43 -6.23
N ARG A 25 -5.34 -11.08 -7.32
CA ARG A 25 -6.11 -12.12 -8.03
C ARG A 25 -5.99 -13.48 -7.39
N LYS A 26 -4.97 -13.71 -6.55
CA LYS A 26 -4.80 -14.98 -5.82
C LYS A 26 -5.76 -15.02 -4.64
N SER A 27 -6.30 -16.21 -4.37
CA SER A 27 -7.13 -16.43 -3.19
C SER A 27 -6.83 -17.77 -2.55
N ASP A 28 -6.75 -17.77 -1.22
CA ASP A 28 -6.81 -18.96 -0.40
C ASP A 28 -8.23 -19.14 0.13
N LYS A 29 -8.63 -20.38 0.40
CA LYS A 29 -9.94 -20.67 0.97
C LYS A 29 -9.90 -21.61 2.17
N THR A 30 -10.93 -21.52 3.00
CA THR A 30 -11.24 -22.47 4.08
C THR A 30 -12.76 -22.64 4.19
N THR A 31 -13.20 -23.81 4.63
CA THR A 31 -14.63 -24.11 4.88
C THR A 31 -15.03 -23.92 6.35
N SER A 32 -14.06 -23.63 7.22
CA SER A 32 -14.36 -23.34 8.63
C SER A 32 -15.02 -21.96 8.74
N LEU A 33 -16.21 -21.93 9.34
CA LEU A 33 -16.90 -20.69 9.71
C LEU A 33 -16.68 -20.31 11.19
N ASN A 34 -15.92 -21.10 11.94
CA ASN A 34 -15.58 -20.78 13.32
C ASN A 34 -14.65 -19.54 13.37
N PRO A 35 -15.01 -18.47 14.08
CA PRO A 35 -14.23 -17.23 14.09
C PRO A 35 -12.78 -17.38 14.56
N GLU A 36 -12.52 -18.21 15.57
CA GLU A 36 -11.17 -18.47 16.09
C GLU A 36 -10.32 -19.22 15.06
N SER A 37 -10.90 -20.22 14.40
CA SER A 37 -10.25 -20.96 13.32
C SER A 37 -9.91 -20.04 12.15
N ILE A 38 -10.83 -19.15 11.75
CA ILE A 38 -10.61 -18.16 10.69
C ILE A 38 -9.49 -17.21 11.10
N SER A 39 -9.53 -16.67 12.32
CA SER A 39 -8.53 -15.72 12.82
C SER A 39 -7.12 -16.32 12.80
N ASN A 40 -6.95 -17.55 13.30
CA ASN A 40 -5.67 -18.26 13.26
C ASN A 40 -5.21 -18.53 11.82
N TRP A 41 -6.14 -18.95 10.95
CA TRP A 41 -5.87 -19.22 9.53
C TRP A 41 -5.43 -17.96 8.76
N VAL A 42 -6.05 -16.80 9.05
CA VAL A 42 -5.66 -15.48 8.52
C VAL A 42 -4.29 -15.09 9.08
N ASN A 43 -4.06 -15.20 10.40
CA ASN A 43 -2.81 -14.82 11.04
C ASN A 43 -1.59 -15.56 10.48
N ILE A 44 -1.71 -16.87 10.24
CA ILE A 44 -0.63 -17.67 9.63
C ILE A 44 -0.26 -17.13 8.25
N ARG A 45 -1.26 -16.78 7.42
CA ARG A 45 -1.05 -16.22 6.07
C ARG A 45 -0.51 -14.81 6.11
N TYR A 46 -1.04 -13.99 7.00
CA TYR A 46 -0.57 -12.64 7.28
C TYR A 46 0.93 -12.66 7.58
N LYS A 47 1.34 -13.47 8.57
CA LYS A 47 2.75 -13.66 8.94
C LYS A 47 3.63 -14.13 7.78
N LYS A 48 3.13 -14.96 6.86
CA LYS A 48 3.93 -15.38 5.68
C LYS A 48 4.30 -14.21 4.77
N ILE A 49 3.42 -13.22 4.63
CA ILE A 49 3.70 -12.03 3.83
C ILE A 49 4.50 -11.01 4.63
N THR A 50 4.14 -10.77 5.90
CA THR A 50 4.77 -9.73 6.71
C THR A 50 6.14 -10.13 7.27
N ASN A 51 6.40 -11.43 7.48
CA ASN A 51 7.72 -11.92 7.90
C ASN A 51 8.73 -12.00 6.77
N LYS A 52 8.30 -12.00 5.49
CA LYS A 52 9.22 -11.68 4.41
C LYS A 52 9.63 -10.24 4.63
N LYS A 53 10.86 -10.02 5.10
CA LYS A 53 11.39 -8.67 5.39
C LYS A 53 11.04 -7.74 4.24
N LEU A 54 10.06 -6.87 4.48
CA LEU A 54 9.77 -5.80 3.58
C LEU A 54 10.95 -4.84 3.68
N ASP A 55 11.73 -4.74 2.61
CA ASP A 55 12.82 -3.80 2.58
C ASP A 55 12.25 -2.40 2.32
N ILE A 56 12.00 -1.68 3.41
CA ILE A 56 11.43 -0.34 3.35
C ILE A 56 12.30 0.62 2.53
N ASN A 57 13.62 0.42 2.49
CA ASN A 57 14.52 1.26 1.71
C ASN A 57 14.34 1.01 0.21
N VAL A 58 14.15 -0.25 -0.19
CA VAL A 58 13.80 -0.59 -1.58
C VAL A 58 12.46 0.04 -1.95
N PHE A 59 11.45 -0.08 -1.09
CA PHE A 59 10.14 0.55 -1.32
C PHE A 59 10.26 2.08 -1.43
N MET A 60 10.98 2.74 -0.52
CA MET A 60 11.21 4.19 -0.56
C MET A 60 11.93 4.64 -1.83
N LYS A 61 12.94 3.89 -2.27
CA LYS A 61 13.64 4.15 -3.53
C LYS A 61 12.69 4.04 -4.72
N GLU A 62 11.90 2.97 -4.81
CA GLU A 62 10.94 2.81 -5.90
C GLU A 62 9.86 3.90 -5.89
N LEU A 63 9.39 4.27 -4.70
CA LEU A 63 8.43 5.35 -4.50
C LEU A 63 9.02 6.70 -4.93
N PHE A 64 10.28 6.96 -4.61
CA PHE A 64 11.02 8.14 -5.04
C PHE A 64 11.15 8.21 -6.56
N ASP A 65 11.65 7.13 -7.18
CA ASP A 65 11.85 7.05 -8.62
C ASP A 65 10.51 7.23 -9.38
N ALA A 66 9.44 6.62 -8.88
CA ALA A 66 8.10 6.75 -9.46
C ALA A 66 7.53 8.17 -9.25
N TYR A 67 7.69 8.75 -8.07
CA TYR A 67 7.28 10.13 -7.79
C TYR A 67 7.95 11.10 -8.77
N GLN A 68 9.27 11.00 -9.00
CA GLN A 68 9.98 11.91 -9.90
C GLN A 68 9.42 11.84 -11.32
N ILE A 69 9.13 10.64 -11.83
CA ILE A 69 8.56 10.47 -13.17
C ILE A 69 7.17 11.09 -13.24
N ILE A 70 6.27 10.76 -12.31
CA ILE A 70 4.91 11.33 -12.32
C ILE A 70 4.94 12.84 -12.13
N ASN A 71 5.80 13.37 -11.25
CA ASN A 71 5.96 14.79 -11.04
C ASN A 71 6.35 15.52 -12.34
N LYS A 72 7.38 15.03 -13.04
CA LYS A 72 7.82 15.57 -14.35
C LYS A 72 6.68 15.56 -15.38
N LEU A 73 5.92 14.47 -15.45
CA LEU A 73 4.79 14.34 -16.38
C LEU A 73 3.64 15.29 -16.02
N THR A 74 3.24 15.34 -14.76
CA THR A 74 2.14 16.17 -14.27
C THR A 74 2.42 17.66 -14.44
N PHE A 75 3.65 18.09 -14.18
CA PHE A 75 4.04 19.51 -14.27
C PHE A 75 4.73 19.87 -15.60
N ARG A 76 4.81 18.94 -16.55
CA ARG A 76 5.44 19.12 -17.87
C ARG A 76 6.84 19.75 -17.79
N ASN A 77 7.64 19.26 -16.85
CA ASN A 77 8.99 19.76 -16.61
C ASN A 77 10.03 18.65 -16.87
N LYS A 78 11.22 19.04 -17.35
CA LYS A 78 12.34 18.13 -17.57
C LYS A 78 12.86 17.54 -16.26
N ASP A 79 12.84 18.35 -15.20
CA ASP A 79 13.30 17.99 -13.87
C ASP A 79 12.15 17.92 -12.87
N ALA A 80 12.35 17.14 -11.81
CA ALA A 80 11.33 16.99 -10.77
C ALA A 80 11.25 18.28 -9.96
N ILE A 81 10.02 18.78 -9.77
CA ILE A 81 9.74 19.94 -8.93
C ILE A 81 9.47 19.44 -7.52
N TRP A 82 10.45 19.65 -6.63
CA TRP A 82 10.35 19.29 -5.22
C TRP A 82 9.30 20.16 -4.51
N GLY A 83 8.67 19.63 -3.46
CA GLY A 83 7.62 20.30 -2.71
C GLY A 83 6.25 20.35 -3.42
N LYS A 84 6.07 19.60 -4.52
CA LYS A 84 4.77 19.50 -5.22
C LYS A 84 4.11 18.15 -4.98
N ALA A 85 2.87 18.20 -4.48
CA ALA A 85 2.08 17.00 -4.24
C ALA A 85 1.79 16.24 -5.54
N VAL A 86 1.97 14.93 -5.49
CA VAL A 86 1.63 13.98 -6.57
C VAL A 86 0.66 12.94 -6.01
N LYS A 87 -0.35 12.53 -6.79
CA LYS A 87 -1.34 11.56 -6.30
C LYS A 87 -0.72 10.18 -6.12
N LEU A 88 -0.98 9.54 -4.98
CA LEU A 88 -0.49 8.19 -4.69
C LEU A 88 -1.03 7.14 -5.68
N ILE A 89 -2.25 7.34 -6.20
CA ILE A 89 -2.82 6.42 -7.19
C ILE A 89 -2.05 6.45 -8.52
N GLU A 90 -1.55 7.62 -8.94
CA GLU A 90 -0.76 7.76 -10.17
C GLU A 90 0.62 7.11 -9.98
N ILE A 91 1.21 7.26 -8.79
CA ILE A 91 2.46 6.58 -8.40
C ILE A 91 2.27 5.06 -8.43
N TYR A 92 1.20 4.53 -7.81
CA TYR A 92 0.88 3.11 -7.84
C TYR A 92 0.70 2.56 -9.26
N ASN A 93 0.00 3.30 -10.12
CA ASN A 93 -0.19 2.90 -11.53
C ASN A 93 1.16 2.78 -12.26
N LEU A 94 2.12 3.66 -12.00
CA LEU A 94 3.45 3.56 -12.58
C LEU A 94 4.28 2.41 -12.00
N MET A 95 4.23 2.21 -10.68
CA MET A 95 4.94 1.12 -10.00
C MET A 95 4.44 -0.25 -10.47
N THR A 96 3.14 -0.39 -10.70
CA THR A 96 2.53 -1.62 -11.20
C THR A 96 2.92 -1.91 -12.66
N LEU A 97 2.97 -0.89 -13.54
CA LEU A 97 3.44 -1.07 -14.92
C LEU A 97 4.88 -1.63 -15.00
N LYS A 98 5.76 -1.19 -14.10
CA LYS A 98 7.14 -1.70 -14.01
C LYS A 98 7.22 -3.11 -13.42
N ARG A 99 6.32 -3.47 -12.51
CA ARG A 99 6.33 -4.74 -11.77
C ARG A 99 5.53 -5.86 -12.43
N THR A 100 4.56 -5.55 -13.30
CA THR A 100 3.74 -6.54 -14.03
C THR A 100 4.54 -7.53 -14.87
N THR A 101 5.81 -7.24 -15.17
CA THR A 101 6.73 -8.15 -15.88
C THR A 101 7.36 -9.22 -14.98
N LYS A 102 7.25 -9.14 -13.63
CA LYS A 102 7.88 -10.12 -12.71
C LYS A 102 7.01 -10.60 -11.55
N GLN A 103 6.04 -9.84 -11.02
CA GLN A 103 5.13 -10.30 -9.96
C GLN A 103 3.88 -9.43 -9.83
N GLU A 104 2.77 -10.01 -9.38
CA GLU A 104 1.53 -9.27 -9.08
C GLU A 104 1.75 -8.34 -7.87
N TYR A 105 1.42 -7.06 -8.04
CA TYR A 105 1.56 -6.03 -7.01
C TYR A 105 0.19 -5.41 -6.69
N PRO A 106 -0.59 -6.03 -5.78
CA PRO A 106 -1.96 -5.60 -5.54
C PRO A 106 -2.03 -4.31 -4.72
N LYS A 107 -3.10 -3.53 -4.92
CA LYS A 107 -3.32 -2.25 -4.23
C LYS A 107 -3.29 -2.40 -2.71
N GLN A 108 -3.82 -3.50 -2.17
CA GLN A 108 -3.81 -3.79 -0.73
C GLN A 108 -2.39 -3.97 -0.18
N PHE A 109 -1.47 -4.50 -0.99
CA PHE A 109 -0.07 -4.61 -0.59
C PHE A 109 0.63 -3.24 -0.62
N TYR A 110 0.34 -2.41 -1.63
CA TYR A 110 0.78 -1.01 -1.63
C TYR A 110 0.24 -0.23 -0.42
N GLN A 111 -1.03 -0.42 -0.04
CA GLN A 111 -1.62 0.16 1.16
C GLN A 111 -0.87 -0.25 2.44
N TYR A 112 -0.52 -1.52 2.54
CA TYR A 112 0.26 -2.06 3.65
C TYR A 112 1.66 -1.42 3.71
N GLU A 113 2.37 -1.34 2.58
CA GLU A 113 3.69 -0.71 2.50
C GLU A 113 3.67 0.79 2.85
N LEU A 114 2.64 1.52 2.40
CA LEU A 114 2.44 2.92 2.79
C LEU A 114 2.14 3.07 4.29
N GLY A 115 1.40 2.12 4.88
CA GLY A 115 1.17 2.06 6.32
C GLY A 115 2.48 1.93 7.10
N LEU A 116 3.31 0.96 6.72
CA LEU A 116 4.64 0.76 7.30
C LEU A 116 5.53 1.99 7.14
N LEU A 117 5.49 2.63 5.96
CA LEU A 117 6.26 3.84 5.71
C LEU A 117 5.81 4.98 6.63
N LYS A 118 4.51 5.20 6.79
CA LYS A 118 3.97 6.24 7.69
C LYS A 118 4.38 6.04 9.15
N GLU A 119 4.54 4.79 9.59
CA GLU A 119 5.00 4.48 10.95
C GLU A 119 6.51 4.68 11.13
N ASN A 120 7.27 4.70 10.05
CA ASN A 120 8.70 4.98 10.11
C ASN A 120 8.92 6.45 10.48
N LEU A 121 9.57 6.67 11.63
CA LEU A 121 9.80 8.00 12.21
C LEU A 121 10.64 8.91 11.29
N ASN A 122 11.48 8.33 10.44
CA ASN A 122 12.30 9.06 9.48
C ASN A 122 11.80 8.79 8.06
N LEU A 123 10.82 9.59 7.65
CA LEU A 123 10.36 9.69 6.26
C LEU A 123 11.40 10.41 5.38
N SER A 124 12.66 10.02 5.45
CA SER A 124 13.73 10.61 4.66
C SER A 124 14.55 9.56 3.90
N PHE A 125 14.91 9.89 2.67
CA PHE A 125 15.72 9.03 1.80
C PHE A 125 16.67 9.90 0.97
N ASN A 126 17.97 9.66 1.08
CA ASN A 126 19.02 10.36 0.32
C ASN A 126 18.93 11.90 0.38
N GLY A 127 18.65 12.47 1.55
CA GLY A 127 18.50 13.92 1.73
C GLY A 127 17.18 14.47 1.17
N TYR A 128 16.15 13.63 1.05
CA TYR A 128 14.80 14.05 0.69
C TYR A 128 13.80 13.62 1.74
N ARG A 129 12.90 14.52 2.12
CA ARG A 129 11.84 14.27 3.09
C ARG A 129 10.50 14.00 2.39
N PHE A 130 9.79 13.00 2.87
CA PHE A 130 8.53 12.50 2.33
C PHE A 130 7.40 12.96 3.24
N GLU A 131 6.30 13.43 2.65
CA GLU A 131 5.14 13.91 3.38
C GLU A 131 3.86 13.42 2.70
N PHE A 132 2.98 12.80 3.48
CA PHE A 132 1.67 12.40 3.00
C PHE A 132 0.68 13.57 3.06
N GLY A 133 0.03 13.83 1.93
CA GLY A 133 -1.13 14.71 1.87
C GLY A 133 -2.41 13.93 2.12
N PHE A 134 -3.27 14.46 2.97
CA PHE A 134 -4.57 13.90 3.31
C PHE A 134 -5.65 14.40 2.36
N ALA A 135 -6.58 13.51 2.01
CA ALA A 135 -7.68 13.86 1.12
C ALA A 135 -8.80 14.55 1.90
N LYS A 136 -9.39 15.61 1.33
CA LYS A 136 -10.70 16.12 1.79
C LYS A 136 -11.86 15.22 1.33
N ASP A 137 -11.65 14.53 0.21
CA ASP A 137 -12.61 13.62 -0.43
C ASP A 137 -12.10 12.17 -0.29
N ILE A 138 -12.79 11.39 0.54
CA ILE A 138 -12.41 10.02 0.88
C ILE A 138 -12.37 9.10 -0.35
N SER A 139 -13.19 9.37 -1.38
CA SER A 139 -13.23 8.56 -2.60
C SER A 139 -11.91 8.55 -3.38
N LYS A 140 -11.10 9.59 -3.19
CA LYS A 140 -9.78 9.76 -3.84
C LYS A 140 -8.62 9.38 -2.92
N ALA A 141 -8.92 8.96 -1.69
CA ALA A 141 -7.92 8.57 -0.73
C ALA A 141 -7.57 7.08 -0.84
N ILE A 142 -6.35 6.77 -0.42
CA ILE A 142 -5.90 5.44 -0.10
C ILE A 142 -5.98 5.30 1.42
N ALA A 143 -6.77 4.34 1.88
CA ALA A 143 -6.80 3.97 3.29
C ALA A 143 -5.54 3.19 3.63
N ILE A 144 -4.78 3.68 4.61
CA ILE A 144 -3.62 3.02 5.20
C ILE A 144 -3.90 2.76 6.67
N ILE A 145 -3.45 1.61 7.16
CA ILE A 145 -3.68 1.17 8.54
C ILE A 145 -2.30 1.03 9.19
N ASP A 146 -2.12 1.66 10.35
CA ASP A 146 -0.90 1.51 11.14
C ASP A 146 -0.95 0.26 12.05
N SER A 147 0.15 -0.07 12.70
CA SER A 147 0.28 -1.22 13.61
C SER A 147 -0.69 -1.19 14.80
N LYS A 148 -1.26 -0.03 15.12
CA LYS A 148 -2.28 0.15 16.17
C LYS A 148 -3.71 0.02 15.64
N GLY A 149 -3.88 -0.25 14.34
CA GLY A 149 -5.19 -0.35 13.69
C GLY A 149 -5.82 1.00 13.36
N LYS A 150 -5.10 2.12 13.50
CA LYS A 150 -5.65 3.44 13.17
C LYS A 150 -5.60 3.64 11.66
N VAL A 151 -6.78 3.95 11.11
CA VAL A 151 -6.94 4.23 9.68
C VAL A 151 -6.61 5.69 9.37
N SER A 152 -5.80 5.91 8.36
CA SER A 152 -5.52 7.24 7.78
C SER A 152 -5.86 7.24 6.29
N HIS A 153 -6.41 8.35 5.79
CA HIS A 153 -6.81 8.50 4.39
C HIS A 153 -5.87 9.46 3.68
N VAL A 154 -4.93 8.91 2.90
CA VAL A 154 -3.89 9.68 2.21
C VAL A 154 -4.14 9.70 0.70
N SER A 155 -4.05 10.86 0.06
CA SER A 155 -4.27 10.99 -1.39
C SER A 155 -3.01 11.27 -2.18
N SER A 156 -2.00 11.88 -1.55
CA SER A 156 -0.82 12.36 -2.24
C SER A 156 0.45 12.15 -1.44
N LEU A 157 1.56 12.17 -2.15
CA LEU A 157 2.91 12.25 -1.62
C LEU A 157 3.54 13.56 -2.10
N THR A 158 4.20 14.26 -1.19
CA THR A 158 5.08 15.38 -1.50
C THR A 158 6.48 15.01 -1.08
N ILE A 159 7.47 15.24 -1.95
CA ILE A 159 8.88 15.04 -1.63
C ILE A 159 9.59 16.38 -1.64
N TYR A 160 10.21 16.73 -0.52
CA TYR A 160 11.04 17.92 -0.34
C TYR A 160 12.51 17.55 -0.40
N LYS A 161 13.34 18.43 -0.95
CA LYS A 161 14.78 18.32 -0.83
C LYS A 161 15.19 18.90 0.54
N GLU A 162 15.89 18.14 1.36
CA GLU A 162 16.49 18.65 2.58
C GLU A 162 17.67 19.54 2.19
N VAL A 163 17.74 20.73 2.78
CA VAL A 163 18.78 21.74 2.53
C VAL A 163 19.91 21.54 3.52
#